data_AF-W6WUQ2-F1
#
_entry.id   AF-W6WUQ2-F1
#
_cell.length_a   1.000
_cell.length_b   1.000
_cell.length_c   1.000
_cell.angle_alpha   90.00
_cell.angle_beta   90.00
_cell.angle_gamma   90.00
#
_symmetry.space_group_name_H-M   'P 1'
#
loop_
_entity.id
_entity.type
_entity.pdbx_description
1 polymer ?
#
loop_
_entity_poly.entity_id
_entity_poly.type
_entity_poly.pdbx_seq_one_letter_code
_entity_poly.pdbx_strand_id
1 'polypeptide(L)'
;MSIVANQTIDALREVGTPPLITYERALVLACLREPPPFGMKPYGDAYRAVAFDPNWLAETLIANALAEGDGSSRLRDLAASTSKGPSRALVKEHSIDEARHARWYIAITELVFPGSIPASLRVELHSLIPFYEEIDFLSARKNSAFAHDITIDDLIQMNIAEIRTRIHQLIQRPILLAYAPLESQSRLIRLLDVLICDETKHIAYTAKMIDELSKDFGPDDTVELFSQRMRDFNKITNDEVSTLTFPSCHRCNGCAMRTRVN
;
A
#
# COMPACT_ATOMS: atom_id res chain seq x y z
N MET A 1 1.76 20.30 12.65
CA MET A 1 2.05 18.86 12.49
C MET A 1 1.29 18.39 11.26
N SER A 2 1.86 17.52 10.41
CA SER A 2 1.21 17.08 9.17
C SER A 2 0.00 16.20 9.46
N ILE A 3 -1.10 16.38 8.70
CA ILE A 3 -2.33 15.58 8.87
C ILE A 3 -2.08 14.09 8.60
N VAL A 4 -1.24 13.76 7.61
CA VAL A 4 -0.88 12.37 7.30
C VAL A 4 -0.14 11.74 8.47
N ALA A 5 0.92 12.40 8.96
CA ALA A 5 1.68 11.89 10.09
C ALA A 5 0.78 11.69 11.33
N ASN A 6 -0.07 12.66 11.65
CA ASN A 6 -0.99 12.55 12.77
C ASN A 6 -1.95 11.38 12.63
N GLN A 7 -2.66 11.29 11.50
CA GLN A 7 -3.63 10.21 11.26
C GLN A 7 -2.99 8.83 11.27
N THR A 8 -1.78 8.70 10.72
CA THR A 8 -1.02 7.46 10.76
C THR A 8 -0.65 7.09 12.19
N ILE A 9 -0.07 8.01 12.95
CA ILE A 9 0.37 7.75 14.33
C ILE A 9 -0.83 7.43 15.23
N ASP A 10 -1.95 8.14 15.08
CA ASP A 10 -3.16 7.87 15.83
C ASP A 10 -3.74 6.49 15.49
N ALA A 11 -3.75 6.11 14.22
CA ALA A 11 -4.15 4.75 13.80
C ALA A 11 -3.25 3.66 14.40
N LEU A 12 -1.93 3.90 14.48
CA LEU A 12 -1.01 2.97 15.13
C LEU A 12 -1.30 2.80 16.62
N ARG A 13 -1.65 3.90 17.31
CA ARG A 13 -2.03 3.88 18.73
C ARG A 13 -3.36 3.14 18.94
N GLU A 14 -4.34 3.35 18.07
CA GLU A 14 -5.63 2.66 18.11
C GLU A 14 -5.49 1.12 18.03
N VAL A 15 -4.51 0.62 17.26
CA VAL A 15 -4.20 -0.81 17.19
C VAL A 15 -3.20 -1.29 18.26
N GLY A 16 -2.90 -0.46 19.25
CA GLY A 16 -2.06 -0.81 20.40
C GLY A 16 -0.55 -0.85 20.10
N THR A 17 -0.09 -0.17 19.06
CA THR A 17 1.36 -0.02 18.79
C THR A 17 1.98 0.89 19.87
N PRO A 18 3.05 0.46 20.57
CA PRO A 18 3.74 1.32 21.53
C PRO A 18 4.40 2.51 20.81
N PRO A 19 4.73 3.60 21.51
CA PRO A 19 5.43 4.74 20.90
C PRO A 19 6.73 4.32 20.22
N LEU A 20 6.91 4.74 18.97
CA LEU A 20 8.09 4.43 18.14
C LEU A 20 8.86 5.72 17.89
N ILE A 21 9.72 6.11 18.83
CA ILE A 21 10.27 7.47 18.91
C ILE A 21 10.99 7.91 17.63
N THR A 22 11.84 7.04 17.06
CA THR A 22 12.60 7.40 15.86
C THR A 22 11.71 7.39 14.62
N TYR A 23 10.84 6.39 14.50
CA TYR A 23 9.87 6.32 13.39
C TYR A 23 8.91 7.51 13.38
N GLU A 24 8.27 7.82 14.51
CA GLU A 24 7.31 8.94 14.62
C GLU A 24 8.00 10.27 14.29
N ARG A 25 9.23 10.47 14.78
CA ARG A 25 10.06 11.62 14.42
C ARG A 25 10.35 11.67 12.92
N ALA A 26 10.78 10.56 12.32
CA ALA A 26 11.10 10.48 10.90
C ALA A 26 9.88 10.78 10.03
N LEU A 27 8.73 10.16 10.32
CA LEU A 27 7.48 10.39 9.59
C LEU A 27 7.01 11.85 9.70
N VAL A 28 7.00 12.41 10.92
CA VAL A 28 6.58 13.81 11.12
C VAL A 28 7.49 14.78 10.37
N LEU A 29 8.81 14.62 10.48
CA LEU A 29 9.76 15.52 9.81
C LEU A 29 9.71 15.35 8.29
N ALA A 30 9.62 14.11 7.78
CA ALA A 30 9.46 13.85 6.35
C ALA A 30 8.19 14.49 5.80
N CYS A 31 7.04 14.33 6.47
CA CYS A 31 5.79 14.96 6.03
C CYS A 31 5.75 16.48 6.18
N LEU A 32 6.61 17.08 7.03
CA LEU A 32 6.75 18.53 7.11
C LEU A 32 7.65 19.09 6.00
N ARG A 33 8.74 18.39 5.68
CA ARG A 33 9.69 18.75 4.61
C ARG A 33 9.12 18.49 3.23
N GLU A 34 8.42 17.37 3.08
CA GLU A 34 7.85 16.87 1.83
C GLU A 34 6.34 16.60 2.02
N PRO A 35 5.51 17.66 2.11
CA PRO A 35 4.08 17.52 2.37
C PRO A 35 3.39 16.58 1.37
N PRO A 36 2.84 15.43 1.80
CA PRO A 36 2.28 14.44 0.89
C PRO A 36 0.99 14.93 0.23
N PRO A 37 0.89 14.92 -1.13
CA PRO A 37 -0.32 15.35 -1.84
C PRO A 37 -1.57 14.60 -1.40
N PHE A 38 -1.44 13.29 -1.12
CA PHE A 38 -2.55 12.44 -0.69
C PHE A 38 -3.15 12.82 0.68
N GLY A 39 -2.47 13.66 1.46
CA GLY A 39 -3.02 14.27 2.67
C GLY A 39 -3.72 15.62 2.47
N MET A 40 -3.78 16.14 1.24
CA MET A 40 -4.25 17.48 0.95
C MET A 40 -5.61 17.49 0.27
N LYS A 41 -6.37 18.57 0.48
CA LYS A 41 -7.67 18.78 -0.16
C LYS A 41 -7.66 18.62 -1.69
N PRO A 42 -6.67 19.18 -2.45
CA PRO A 42 -6.66 19.05 -3.90
C PRO A 42 -6.62 17.61 -4.41
N TYR A 43 -5.93 16.71 -3.71
CA TYR A 43 -5.91 15.29 -4.07
C TYR A 43 -7.29 14.64 -3.93
N GLY A 44 -7.95 14.88 -2.80
CA GLY A 44 -9.31 14.37 -2.59
C GLY A 44 -10.33 14.98 -3.54
N ASP A 45 -10.18 16.26 -3.91
CA ASP A 45 -11.05 16.92 -4.90
C ASP A 45 -10.84 16.32 -6.30
N ALA A 46 -9.58 16.14 -6.72
CA ALA A 46 -9.25 15.53 -8.01
C ALA A 46 -9.77 14.10 -8.11
N TYR A 47 -9.57 13.29 -7.07
CA TYR A 47 -10.10 11.92 -7.02
C TYR A 47 -11.63 11.90 -7.13
N ARG A 48 -12.33 12.74 -6.33
CA ARG A 48 -13.80 12.82 -6.39
C ARG A 48 -14.30 13.23 -7.77
N ALA A 49 -13.62 14.15 -8.45
CA ALA A 49 -14.04 14.65 -9.77
C ALA A 49 -14.12 13.53 -10.81
N VAL A 50 -13.19 12.56 -10.78
CA VAL A 50 -13.20 11.42 -11.71
C VAL A 50 -13.97 10.22 -11.19
N ALA A 51 -14.06 10.03 -9.87
CA ALA A 51 -14.80 8.93 -9.28
C ALA A 51 -16.34 9.04 -9.45
N PHE A 52 -16.84 10.13 -10.03
CA PHE A 52 -18.24 10.25 -10.48
C PHE A 52 -18.55 9.44 -11.76
N ASP A 53 -17.52 9.00 -12.49
CA ASP A 53 -17.70 8.06 -13.59
C ASP A 53 -17.62 6.62 -13.05
N PRO A 54 -18.73 5.85 -13.05
CA PRO A 54 -18.75 4.49 -12.55
C PRO A 54 -17.84 3.53 -13.34
N ASN A 55 -17.63 3.77 -14.65
CA ASN A 55 -16.73 2.94 -15.45
C ASN A 55 -15.29 3.19 -15.02
N TRP A 56 -14.91 4.46 -14.88
CA TRP A 56 -13.59 4.83 -14.39
C TRP A 56 -13.33 4.25 -12.99
N LEU A 57 -14.33 4.28 -12.10
CA LEU A 57 -14.19 3.73 -10.75
C LEU A 57 -14.04 2.20 -10.76
N ALA A 58 -14.80 1.49 -11.61
CA ALA A 58 -14.66 0.05 -11.79
C ALA A 58 -13.28 -0.32 -12.36
N GLU A 59 -12.81 0.39 -13.39
CA GLU A 59 -11.48 0.22 -13.97
C GLU A 59 -10.37 0.47 -12.94
N THR A 60 -10.52 1.50 -12.11
CA THR A 60 -9.57 1.81 -11.03
C THR A 60 -9.51 0.69 -10.00
N LEU A 61 -10.64 0.10 -9.61
CA LEU A 61 -10.65 -1.05 -8.70
C LEU A 61 -9.97 -2.28 -9.31
N ILE A 62 -10.17 -2.54 -10.60
CA ILE A 62 -9.46 -3.62 -11.32
C ILE A 62 -7.95 -3.34 -11.39
N ALA A 63 -7.56 -2.10 -11.65
CA ALA A 63 -6.15 -1.70 -11.65
C ALA A 63 -5.51 -1.87 -10.26
N ASN A 64 -6.24 -1.59 -9.18
CA ASN A 64 -5.79 -1.85 -7.82
C ASN A 64 -5.65 -3.35 -7.54
N ALA A 65 -6.58 -4.18 -8.02
CA ALA A 65 -6.46 -5.63 -7.89
C ALA A 65 -5.16 -6.17 -8.52
N LEU A 66 -4.80 -5.67 -9.70
CA LEU A 66 -3.55 -6.02 -10.37
C LEU A 66 -2.33 -5.48 -9.61
N ALA A 67 -2.43 -4.28 -9.04
CA ALA A 67 -1.38 -3.66 -8.24
C ALA A 67 -1.03 -4.49 -7.01
N GLU A 68 -2.04 -4.91 -6.24
CA GLU A 68 -1.79 -5.74 -5.05
C GLU A 68 -1.25 -7.12 -5.45
N GLY A 69 -1.71 -7.69 -6.57
CA GLY A 69 -1.18 -8.97 -7.07
C GLY A 69 0.30 -8.91 -7.46
N ASP A 70 0.73 -7.82 -8.09
CA ASP A 70 2.14 -7.57 -8.41
C ASP A 70 2.96 -7.27 -7.14
N GLY A 71 2.45 -6.40 -6.26
CA GLY A 71 3.06 -6.09 -4.96
C GLY A 71 3.30 -7.34 -4.11
N SER A 72 2.28 -8.18 -4.00
CA SER A 72 2.31 -9.50 -3.37
C SER A 72 3.46 -10.37 -3.90
N SER A 73 3.63 -10.43 -5.23
CA SER A 73 4.69 -11.20 -5.88
C SER A 73 6.10 -10.66 -5.61
N ARG A 74 6.25 -9.35 -5.47
CA ARG A 74 7.52 -8.71 -5.09
C ARG A 74 7.86 -8.99 -3.62
N LEU A 75 6.87 -8.87 -2.73
CA LEU A 75 7.02 -9.19 -1.30
C LEU A 75 7.37 -10.65 -1.08
N ARG A 76 6.83 -11.57 -1.90
CA ARG A 76 7.22 -12.98 -1.88
C ARG A 76 8.70 -13.16 -2.14
N ASP A 77 9.22 -12.54 -3.21
CA ASP A 77 10.63 -12.66 -3.57
C ASP A 77 11.54 -12.08 -2.47
N LEU A 78 11.12 -10.96 -1.85
CA LEU A 78 11.81 -10.34 -0.72
C LEU A 78 11.79 -11.24 0.52
N ALA A 79 10.62 -11.78 0.89
CA ALA A 79 10.48 -12.70 2.02
C ALA A 79 11.32 -13.97 1.83
N ALA A 80 11.34 -14.55 0.63
CA ALA A 80 12.14 -15.73 0.33
C ALA A 80 13.65 -15.47 0.41
N SER A 81 14.08 -14.21 0.27
CA SER A 81 15.48 -13.79 0.28
C SER A 81 15.93 -13.17 1.62
N THR A 82 14.99 -12.91 2.53
CA THR A 82 15.28 -12.30 3.83
C THR A 82 15.87 -13.31 4.80
N SER A 83 17.05 -13.00 5.35
CA SER A 83 17.82 -13.93 6.19
C SER A 83 17.31 -14.00 7.64
N LYS A 84 16.73 -12.90 8.14
CA LYS A 84 16.26 -12.75 9.52
C LYS A 84 14.88 -13.38 9.72
N GLY A 85 14.78 -14.39 10.59
CA GLY A 85 13.55 -15.17 10.83
C GLY A 85 12.28 -14.35 11.12
N PRO A 86 12.27 -13.44 12.12
CA PRO A 86 11.08 -12.66 12.44
C PRO A 86 10.66 -11.69 11.32
N SER A 87 11.62 -11.02 10.68
CA SER A 87 11.38 -10.12 9.55
C SER A 87 10.82 -10.87 8.34
N ARG A 88 11.36 -12.05 8.03
CA ARG A 88 10.88 -12.92 6.96
C ARG A 88 9.42 -13.33 7.16
N ALA A 89 9.03 -13.67 8.39
CA ALA A 89 7.65 -14.07 8.69
C ALA A 89 6.67 -12.92 8.45
N LEU A 90 6.98 -11.70 8.90
CA LEU A 90 6.14 -10.53 8.71
C LEU A 90 5.99 -10.14 7.23
N VAL A 91 7.08 -10.17 6.46
CA VAL A 91 7.03 -9.87 5.02
C VAL A 91 6.29 -10.97 4.25
N LYS A 92 6.41 -12.24 4.68
CA LYS A 92 5.61 -13.35 4.14
C LYS A 92 4.12 -13.13 4.39
N GLU A 93 3.73 -12.78 5.61
CA GLU A 93 2.33 -12.51 5.96
C GLU A 93 1.77 -11.35 5.12
N HIS A 94 2.51 -10.24 5.03
CA HIS A 94 2.15 -9.12 4.17
C HIS A 94 1.98 -9.54 2.70
N SER A 95 2.88 -10.36 2.15
CA SER A 95 2.73 -10.90 0.79
C SER A 95 1.42 -11.68 0.59
N ILE A 96 1.01 -12.48 1.58
CA ILE A 96 -0.24 -13.25 1.54
C ILE A 96 -1.46 -12.32 1.63
N ASP A 97 -1.38 -11.30 2.47
CA ASP A 97 -2.43 -10.30 2.64
C ASP A 97 -2.62 -9.51 1.34
N GLU A 98 -1.56 -9.09 0.64
CA GLU A 98 -1.70 -8.42 -0.65
C GLU A 98 -2.30 -9.31 -1.75
N ALA A 99 -1.97 -10.60 -1.77
CA ALA A 99 -2.64 -11.55 -2.66
C ALA A 99 -4.16 -11.63 -2.37
N ARG A 100 -4.53 -11.50 -1.09
CA ARG A 100 -5.93 -11.49 -0.65
C ARG A 100 -6.60 -10.16 -0.99
N HIS A 101 -5.94 -9.03 -0.80
CA HIS A 101 -6.41 -7.69 -1.16
C HIS A 101 -6.72 -7.61 -2.66
N ALA A 102 -5.85 -8.16 -3.51
CA ALA A 102 -6.08 -8.27 -4.95
C ALA A 102 -7.44 -8.90 -5.28
N ARG A 103 -7.76 -10.04 -4.64
CA ARG A 103 -9.06 -10.71 -4.81
C ARG A 103 -10.21 -9.90 -4.23
N TRP A 104 -9.98 -9.19 -3.13
CA TRP A 104 -10.97 -8.32 -2.52
C TRP A 104 -11.33 -7.14 -3.41
N TYR A 105 -10.39 -6.50 -4.10
CA TYR A 105 -10.73 -5.45 -5.07
C TYR A 105 -11.63 -5.94 -6.21
N ILE A 106 -11.43 -7.17 -6.70
CA ILE A 106 -12.38 -7.80 -7.64
C ILE A 106 -13.75 -7.94 -6.99
N ALA A 107 -13.82 -8.49 -5.77
CA ALA A 107 -15.07 -8.64 -5.05
C ALA A 107 -15.76 -7.29 -4.76
N ILE A 108 -15.02 -6.23 -4.43
CA ILE A 108 -15.53 -4.86 -4.28
C ILE A 108 -16.17 -4.40 -5.59
N THR A 109 -15.46 -4.59 -6.70
CA THR A 109 -15.97 -4.21 -8.03
C THR A 109 -17.30 -4.88 -8.32
N GLU A 110 -17.44 -6.17 -8.02
CA GLU A 110 -18.71 -6.90 -8.23
C GLU A 110 -19.81 -6.51 -7.24
N LEU A 111 -19.46 -6.13 -6.01
CA LEU A 111 -20.43 -5.66 -5.01
C LEU A 111 -20.96 -4.26 -5.34
N VAL A 112 -20.11 -3.39 -5.90
CA VAL A 112 -20.43 -2.00 -6.23
C VAL A 112 -21.09 -1.91 -7.61
N PHE A 113 -20.60 -2.68 -8.58
CA PHE A 113 -21.05 -2.70 -9.97
C PHE A 113 -21.38 -4.12 -10.44
N PRO A 114 -22.51 -4.71 -10.00
CA PRO A 114 -22.87 -6.08 -10.37
C PRO A 114 -22.91 -6.28 -11.89
N GLY A 115 -22.21 -7.30 -12.38
CA GLY A 115 -22.16 -7.63 -13.81
C GLY A 115 -21.20 -6.78 -14.66
N SER A 116 -20.45 -5.85 -14.06
CA SER A 116 -19.45 -5.03 -14.76
C SER A 116 -18.24 -5.81 -15.27
N ILE A 117 -17.88 -6.92 -14.63
CA ILE A 117 -16.78 -7.80 -15.03
C ILE A 117 -17.33 -8.98 -15.84
N PRO A 118 -17.01 -9.08 -17.14
CA PRO A 118 -17.37 -10.26 -17.94
C PRO A 118 -16.75 -11.53 -17.37
N ALA A 119 -17.44 -12.67 -17.52
CA ALA A 119 -16.97 -13.95 -16.97
C ALA A 119 -15.58 -14.36 -17.49
N SER A 120 -15.26 -14.05 -18.75
CA SER A 120 -13.94 -14.29 -19.34
C SER A 120 -12.84 -13.46 -18.66
N LEU A 121 -13.09 -12.17 -18.44
CA LEU A 121 -12.16 -11.28 -17.75
C LEU A 121 -11.99 -11.68 -16.28
N ARG A 122 -13.06 -12.15 -15.61
CA ARG A 122 -12.96 -12.67 -14.24
C ARG A 122 -11.96 -13.84 -14.15
N VAL A 123 -12.02 -14.78 -15.11
CA VAL A 123 -11.08 -15.91 -15.16
C VAL A 123 -9.65 -15.42 -15.40
N GLU A 124 -9.47 -14.46 -16.30
CA GLU A 124 -8.16 -13.85 -16.56
C GLU A 124 -7.59 -13.18 -15.31
N LEU A 125 -8.36 -12.30 -14.66
CA LEU A 125 -7.95 -11.60 -13.45
C LEU A 125 -7.57 -12.58 -12.32
N HIS A 126 -8.35 -13.65 -12.12
CA HIS A 126 -8.00 -14.67 -11.13
C HIS A 126 -6.74 -15.46 -11.47
N SER A 127 -6.38 -15.59 -12.75
CA SER A 127 -5.14 -16.27 -13.15
C SER A 127 -3.90 -15.39 -12.99
N LEU A 128 -4.06 -14.06 -13.00
CA LEU A 128 -2.99 -13.10 -12.76
C LEU A 128 -2.71 -12.87 -11.27
N ILE A 129 -3.71 -13.07 -10.41
CA ILE A 129 -3.55 -12.84 -8.97
C ILE A 129 -2.95 -14.07 -8.31
N PRO A 130 -1.82 -13.94 -7.59
CA PRO A 130 -1.19 -15.07 -6.94
C PRO A 130 -2.09 -15.68 -5.86
N PHE A 131 -2.01 -17.00 -5.74
CA PHE A 131 -2.49 -17.76 -4.59
C PHE A 131 -1.29 -18.45 -3.97
N TYR A 132 -1.04 -18.20 -2.68
CA TYR A 132 0.13 -18.75 -2.02
C TYR A 132 -0.22 -19.88 -1.07
N GLU A 133 0.56 -20.94 -1.17
CA GLU A 133 0.75 -21.98 -0.18
C GLU A 133 2.09 -21.76 0.55
N GLU A 134 2.31 -22.44 1.66
CA GLU A 134 3.56 -22.26 2.43
C GLU A 134 4.82 -22.59 1.63
N ILE A 135 4.73 -23.54 0.69
CA ILE A 135 5.84 -23.96 -0.17
C ILE A 135 6.31 -22.85 -1.12
N ASP A 136 5.47 -21.88 -1.42
CA ASP A 136 5.79 -20.81 -2.37
C ASP A 136 6.92 -19.89 -1.87
N PHE A 137 7.24 -19.90 -0.58
CA PHE A 137 8.26 -19.02 0.02
C PHE A 137 9.62 -19.69 0.17
N LEU A 138 9.85 -20.86 -0.45
CA LEU A 138 11.13 -21.57 -0.39
C LEU A 138 12.24 -20.91 -1.21
N SER A 139 11.91 -20.21 -2.30
CA SER A 139 12.89 -19.52 -3.14
C SER A 139 12.28 -18.35 -3.90
N ALA A 140 13.07 -17.28 -4.04
CA ALA A 140 12.70 -16.14 -4.88
C ALA A 140 12.79 -16.51 -6.37
N ARG A 141 12.02 -15.79 -7.21
CA ARG A 141 12.11 -15.93 -8.67
C ARG A 141 13.52 -15.57 -9.15
N LYS A 142 14.01 -16.33 -10.14
CA LYS A 142 15.31 -16.09 -10.76
C LYS A 142 15.38 -14.67 -11.33
N ASN A 143 16.47 -13.95 -11.04
CA ASN A 143 16.72 -12.57 -11.45
C ASN A 143 15.71 -11.53 -10.93
N SER A 144 14.94 -11.84 -9.88
CA SER A 144 14.07 -10.84 -9.27
C SER A 144 14.91 -9.71 -8.67
N ALA A 145 14.54 -8.46 -8.97
CA ALA A 145 15.16 -7.28 -8.36
C ALA A 145 14.96 -7.22 -6.84
N PHE A 146 13.98 -7.97 -6.33
CA PHE A 146 13.61 -8.10 -4.92
C PHE A 146 14.24 -9.32 -4.24
N ALA A 147 15.05 -10.10 -4.96
CA ALA A 147 15.75 -11.25 -4.40
C ALA A 147 17.01 -10.83 -3.61
N HIS A 148 16.83 -10.05 -2.55
CA HIS A 148 17.88 -9.60 -1.64
C HIS A 148 17.38 -9.57 -0.19
N ASP A 149 18.29 -9.40 0.77
CA ASP A 149 17.90 -9.23 2.16
C ASP A 149 17.19 -7.88 2.37
N ILE A 150 16.23 -7.82 3.28
CA ILE A 150 15.43 -6.61 3.53
C ILE A 150 16.27 -5.49 4.14
N THR A 151 16.08 -4.27 3.64
CA THR A 151 16.77 -3.06 4.10
C THR A 151 15.82 -2.07 4.75
N ILE A 152 16.36 -1.08 5.46
CA ILE A 152 15.55 0.04 6.00
C ILE A 152 14.89 0.85 4.87
N ASP A 153 15.53 0.95 3.70
CA ASP A 153 14.97 1.64 2.53
C ASP A 153 13.74 0.91 1.98
N ASP A 154 13.78 -0.44 1.92
CA ASP A 154 12.62 -1.24 1.50
C ASP A 154 11.45 -1.02 2.46
N LEU A 155 11.71 -1.03 3.77
CA LEU A 155 10.67 -0.83 4.80
C LEU A 155 10.06 0.56 4.77
N ILE A 156 10.87 1.61 4.56
CA ILE A 156 10.37 3.00 4.45
C ILE A 156 9.46 3.13 3.23
N GLN A 157 9.86 2.58 2.09
CA GLN A 157 9.05 2.64 0.87
C GLN A 157 7.73 1.88 1.03
N MET A 158 7.78 0.67 1.61
CA MET A 158 6.57 -0.09 1.96
C MET A 158 5.68 0.73 2.91
N ASN A 159 6.25 1.28 3.99
CA ASN A 159 5.48 2.05 4.97
C ASN A 159 4.77 3.26 4.34
N ILE A 160 5.44 4.02 3.46
CA ILE A 160 4.83 5.16 2.76
C ILE A 160 3.73 4.70 1.81
N ALA A 161 3.96 3.60 1.07
CA ALA A 161 2.95 3.00 0.20
C ALA A 161 1.68 2.65 0.99
N GLU A 162 1.81 1.95 2.11
CA GLU A 162 0.64 1.54 2.90
C GLU A 162 -0.07 2.71 3.58
N ILE A 163 0.65 3.75 4.01
CA ILE A 163 0.04 5.00 4.49
C ILE A 163 -0.84 5.61 3.38
N ARG A 164 -0.32 5.67 2.15
CA ARG A 164 -1.04 6.21 1.00
C ARG A 164 -2.25 5.33 0.67
N THR A 165 -2.09 4.00 0.60
CA THR A 165 -3.18 3.05 0.33
C THR A 165 -4.29 3.21 1.37
N ARG A 166 -3.94 3.24 2.66
CA ARG A 166 -4.91 3.46 3.75
C ARG A 166 -5.68 4.78 3.60
N ILE A 167 -4.99 5.89 3.31
CA ILE A 167 -5.66 7.18 3.12
C ILE A 167 -6.57 7.15 1.89
N HIS A 168 -6.12 6.54 0.80
CA HIS A 168 -6.92 6.37 -0.41
C HIS A 168 -8.20 5.58 -0.11
N GLN A 169 -8.11 4.51 0.68
CA GLN A 169 -9.27 3.71 1.11
C GLN A 169 -10.28 4.53 1.94
N LEU A 170 -9.80 5.39 2.83
CA LEU A 170 -10.66 6.29 3.60
C LEU A 170 -11.41 7.29 2.69
N ILE A 171 -10.76 7.78 1.63
CA ILE A 171 -11.37 8.67 0.63
C ILE A 171 -12.36 7.91 -0.25
N GLN A 172 -12.00 6.70 -0.67
CA GLN A 172 -12.75 5.88 -1.63
C GLN A 172 -14.02 5.28 -1.01
N ARG A 173 -13.98 4.88 0.27
CA ARG A 173 -15.11 4.25 0.99
C ARG A 173 -16.47 4.94 0.80
N PRO A 174 -16.64 6.25 1.09
CA PRO A 174 -17.95 6.89 0.94
C PRO A 174 -18.45 6.91 -0.52
N ILE A 175 -17.54 6.93 -1.50
CA ILE A 175 -17.90 6.92 -2.92
C ILE A 175 -18.39 5.52 -3.32
N LEU A 176 -17.67 4.47 -2.94
CA LEU A 176 -18.09 3.09 -3.21
C LEU A 176 -19.46 2.80 -2.60
N LEU A 177 -19.72 3.28 -1.38
CA LEU A 177 -21.01 3.11 -0.72
C LEU A 177 -22.16 3.84 -1.43
N ALA A 178 -21.87 4.97 -2.09
CA ALA A 178 -22.87 5.71 -2.85
C ALA A 178 -23.29 4.97 -4.14
N TYR A 179 -22.39 4.19 -4.75
CA TYR A 179 -22.70 3.37 -5.92
C TYR A 179 -23.26 1.99 -5.58
N ALA A 180 -22.89 1.43 -4.43
CA ALA A 180 -23.26 0.07 -4.08
C ALA A 180 -24.78 -0.09 -3.83
N PRO A 181 -25.41 -1.15 -4.39
CA PRO A 181 -26.77 -1.54 -4.05
C PRO A 181 -26.93 -1.73 -2.53
N LEU A 182 -28.10 -1.36 -1.99
CA LEU A 182 -28.37 -1.37 -0.54
C LEU A 182 -28.09 -2.74 0.09
N GLU A 183 -28.47 -3.81 -0.60
CA GLU A 183 -28.25 -5.21 -0.20
C GLU A 183 -26.76 -5.60 -0.11
N SER A 184 -25.89 -4.93 -0.87
CA SER A 184 -24.44 -5.17 -0.88
C SER A 184 -23.69 -4.35 0.17
N GLN A 185 -24.25 -3.22 0.63
CA GLN A 185 -23.52 -2.24 1.46
C GLN A 185 -22.95 -2.85 2.74
N SER A 186 -23.72 -3.70 3.44
CA SER A 186 -23.24 -4.33 4.67
C SER A 186 -22.02 -5.23 4.45
N ARG A 187 -21.98 -5.94 3.33
CA ARG A 187 -20.83 -6.79 2.97
C ARG A 187 -19.65 -5.94 2.50
N LEU A 188 -19.91 -4.90 1.72
CA LEU A 188 -18.89 -3.95 1.28
C LEU A 188 -18.21 -3.24 2.47
N ILE A 189 -18.99 -2.76 3.44
CA ILE A 189 -18.46 -2.12 4.66
C ILE A 189 -17.48 -3.04 5.38
N ARG A 190 -17.87 -4.29 5.64
CA ARG A 190 -16.99 -5.26 6.32
C ARG A 190 -15.70 -5.49 5.57
N LEU A 191 -15.76 -5.59 4.25
CA LEU A 191 -14.59 -5.83 3.42
C LEU A 191 -13.63 -4.62 3.45
N LEU A 192 -14.17 -3.40 3.31
CA LEU A 192 -13.39 -2.17 3.41
C LEU A 192 -12.78 -1.97 4.81
N ASP A 193 -13.51 -2.34 5.87
CA ASP A 193 -13.01 -2.28 7.25
C ASP A 193 -11.82 -3.22 7.45
N VAL A 194 -11.90 -4.45 6.91
CA VAL A 194 -10.78 -5.40 7.00
C VAL A 194 -9.58 -4.92 6.19
N LEU A 195 -9.79 -4.42 4.97
CA LEU A 195 -8.71 -3.89 4.15
C LEU A 195 -7.99 -2.72 4.86
N ILE A 196 -8.73 -1.73 5.38
CA ILE A 196 -8.15 -0.61 6.16
C ILE A 196 -7.40 -1.11 7.40
N CYS A 197 -7.92 -2.15 8.07
CA CYS A 197 -7.28 -2.77 9.22
C CYS A 197 -5.95 -3.43 8.84
N ASP A 198 -5.93 -4.19 7.74
CA ASP A 198 -4.73 -4.86 7.23
C ASP A 198 -3.67 -3.83 6.82
N GLU A 199 -4.02 -2.75 6.11
CA GLU A 199 -3.05 -1.66 5.84
C GLU A 199 -2.49 -1.04 7.11
N THR A 200 -3.33 -0.89 8.15
CA THR A 200 -2.86 -0.36 9.43
C THR A 200 -1.86 -1.31 10.10
N LYS A 201 -2.06 -2.64 9.99
CA LYS A 201 -1.08 -3.63 10.47
C LYS A 201 0.21 -3.59 9.66
N HIS A 202 0.12 -3.42 8.34
CA HIS A 202 1.28 -3.31 7.46
C HIS A 202 2.14 -2.09 7.81
N ILE A 203 1.50 -0.93 8.03
CA ILE A 203 2.16 0.27 8.55
C ILE A 203 2.77 -0.02 9.93
N ALA A 204 2.05 -0.69 10.83
CA ALA A 204 2.51 -0.92 12.20
C ALA A 204 3.78 -1.78 12.27
N TYR A 205 3.83 -2.89 11.53
CA TYR A 205 5.00 -3.76 11.58
C TYR A 205 6.20 -3.12 10.88
N THR A 206 5.99 -2.45 9.74
CA THR A 206 7.07 -1.74 9.04
C THR A 206 7.61 -0.59 9.89
N ALA A 207 6.74 0.16 10.58
CA ALA A 207 7.14 1.20 11.53
C ALA A 207 8.03 0.64 12.65
N LYS A 208 7.65 -0.49 13.27
CA LYS A 208 8.46 -1.15 14.30
C LYS A 208 9.84 -1.54 13.78
N MET A 209 9.90 -2.14 12.59
CA MET A 209 11.17 -2.54 11.99
C MET A 209 12.05 -1.35 11.61
N ILE A 210 11.47 -0.26 11.12
CA ILE A 210 12.18 1.00 10.85
C ILE A 210 12.77 1.56 12.15
N ASP A 211 11.96 1.63 13.21
CA ASP A 211 12.43 2.13 14.52
C ASP A 211 13.57 1.27 15.09
N GLU A 212 13.49 -0.06 14.95
CA GLU A 212 14.56 -0.97 15.36
C GLU A 212 15.83 -0.81 14.53
N LEU A 213 15.74 -0.84 13.20
CA LEU A 213 16.90 -0.72 12.31
C LEU A 213 17.53 0.67 12.34
N SER A 214 16.77 1.70 12.70
CA SER A 214 17.28 3.07 12.86
C SER A 214 18.37 3.20 13.92
N LYS A 215 18.42 2.27 14.89
CA LYS A 215 19.44 2.25 15.95
C LYS A 215 20.83 2.00 15.38
N ASP A 216 20.91 1.15 14.37
CA ASP A 216 22.17 0.82 13.68
C ASP A 216 22.42 1.74 12.48
N PHE A 217 21.35 2.13 11.75
CA PHE A 217 21.46 2.99 10.57
C PHE A 217 21.74 4.46 10.91
N GLY A 218 21.31 4.93 12.08
CA GLY A 218 21.36 6.33 12.49
C GLY A 218 19.98 6.99 12.48
N PRO A 219 19.51 7.58 13.60
CA PRO A 219 18.20 8.24 13.63
C PRO A 219 18.08 9.43 12.67
N ASP A 220 19.14 10.20 12.47
CA ASP A 220 19.13 11.36 11.57
C ASP A 220 19.21 10.93 10.09
N ASP A 221 20.01 9.91 9.78
CA ASP A 221 20.06 9.30 8.44
C ASP A 221 18.71 8.65 8.08
N THR A 222 18.02 8.07 9.06
CA THR A 222 16.66 7.53 8.89
C THR A 222 15.69 8.65 8.50
N VAL A 223 15.73 9.80 9.17
CA VAL A 223 14.89 10.96 8.84
C VAL A 223 15.16 11.46 7.42
N GLU A 224 16.42 11.52 7.02
CA GLU A 224 16.81 11.97 5.68
C GLU A 224 16.33 11.01 4.60
N LEU A 225 16.56 9.71 4.78
CA LEU A 225 16.07 8.68 3.85
C LEU A 225 14.54 8.68 3.76
N PHE A 226 13.82 8.81 4.88
CA PHE A 226 12.37 8.90 4.88
C PHE A 226 11.88 10.14 4.10
N SER A 227 12.55 11.29 4.28
CA SER A 227 12.25 12.52 3.55
C SER A 227 12.48 12.33 2.05
N GLN A 228 13.61 11.74 1.66
CA GLN A 228 13.91 11.45 0.26
C GLN A 228 12.85 10.55 -0.38
N ARG A 229 12.46 9.47 0.29
CA ARG A 229 11.42 8.56 -0.23
C ARG A 229 10.03 9.18 -0.25
N MET A 230 9.70 10.03 0.71
CA MET A 230 8.45 10.81 0.67
C MET A 230 8.42 11.73 -0.56
N ARG A 231 9.54 12.41 -0.89
CA ARG A 231 9.65 13.23 -2.10
C ARG A 231 9.44 12.40 -3.38
N ASP A 232 10.06 11.24 -3.46
CA ASP A 232 9.92 10.31 -4.60
C ASP A 232 8.46 9.90 -4.79
N PHE A 233 7.76 9.52 -3.71
CA PHE A 233 6.34 9.19 -3.72
C PHE A 233 5.46 10.38 -4.08
N ASN A 234 5.80 11.58 -3.60
CA ASN A 234 5.06 12.80 -3.92
C ASN A 234 5.12 13.12 -5.40
N LYS A 235 6.27 12.90 -6.06
CA LYS A 235 6.40 13.07 -7.51
C LYS A 235 5.46 12.13 -8.26
N ILE A 236 5.47 10.84 -7.92
CA ILE A 236 4.60 9.84 -8.55
C ILE A 236 3.12 10.19 -8.31
N THR A 237 2.77 10.57 -7.09
CA THR A 237 1.40 10.95 -6.71
C THR A 237 0.93 12.20 -7.46
N ASN A 238 1.79 13.20 -7.64
CA ASN A 238 1.46 14.39 -8.40
C ASN A 238 1.28 14.10 -9.89
N ASP A 239 2.13 13.24 -10.47
CA ASP A 239 1.98 12.79 -11.87
C ASP A 239 0.63 12.09 -12.05
N GLU A 240 0.26 11.21 -11.14
CA GLU A 240 -1.03 10.51 -11.11
C GLU A 240 -2.24 11.44 -10.99
N VAL A 241 -2.17 12.45 -10.11
CA VAL A 241 -3.19 13.50 -10.02
C VAL A 241 -3.29 14.28 -11.33
N SER A 242 -2.16 14.60 -11.96
CA SER A 242 -2.14 15.37 -13.22
C SER A 242 -2.72 14.58 -14.39
N THR A 243 -2.53 13.26 -14.42
CA THR A 243 -3.09 12.38 -15.45
C THR A 243 -4.43 11.77 -15.06
N LEU A 244 -4.97 12.12 -13.90
CA LEU A 244 -6.22 11.59 -13.34
C LEU A 244 -6.26 10.05 -13.28
N THR A 245 -5.12 9.44 -12.98
CA THR A 245 -5.00 8.00 -12.80
C THR A 245 -4.63 7.72 -11.36
N PHE A 246 -5.49 7.06 -10.61
CA PHE A 246 -5.30 6.84 -9.17
C PHE A 246 -5.18 5.34 -8.82
N PRO A 247 -4.21 4.59 -9.36
CA PRO A 247 -3.98 3.22 -8.91
C PRO A 247 -3.45 3.19 -7.46
N SER A 248 -3.71 2.11 -6.72
CA SER A 248 -3.33 1.98 -5.30
C SER A 248 -1.83 2.12 -5.08
N CYS A 249 -0.97 1.55 -5.93
CA CYS A 249 0.48 1.81 -5.87
C CYS A 249 1.23 1.41 -7.16
N HIS A 250 0.54 1.30 -8.30
CA HIS A 250 1.09 0.56 -9.45
C HIS A 250 2.23 1.28 -10.21
N ARG A 251 2.32 2.62 -10.11
CA ARG A 251 3.37 3.41 -10.77
C ARG A 251 4.58 3.73 -9.90
N CYS A 252 4.65 3.16 -8.70
CA CYS A 252 5.91 3.04 -7.97
C CYS A 252 6.84 2.01 -8.64
N ASN A 253 7.25 2.33 -9.88
CA ASN A 253 8.53 1.95 -10.45
C ASN A 253 9.70 2.38 -9.52
N GLY A 254 9.41 3.11 -8.43
CA GLY A 254 10.26 3.41 -7.28
C GLY A 254 10.73 2.22 -6.44
N CYS A 255 10.01 1.09 -6.41
CA CYS A 255 10.61 -0.16 -5.88
C CYS A 255 11.78 -0.66 -6.77
N ALA A 256 11.98 -0.07 -7.96
CA ALA A 256 13.17 -0.22 -8.80
C ALA A 256 14.05 1.06 -8.86
N MET A 257 13.84 2.06 -7.99
CA MET A 257 14.80 3.17 -7.79
C MET A 257 16.06 2.74 -7.03
N ARG A 258 16.49 1.48 -7.22
CA ARG A 258 17.91 1.11 -7.25
C ARG A 258 18.52 1.50 -8.59
N THR A 259 18.43 2.77 -8.98
CA THR A 259 19.58 3.32 -9.71
C THR A 259 20.64 3.50 -8.64
N ARG A 260 21.64 2.61 -8.67
CA ARG A 260 22.78 2.64 -7.73
C ARG A 260 23.24 4.08 -7.58
N VAL A 261 23.16 4.62 -6.37
CA VAL A 261 24.07 5.69 -5.97
C VAL A 261 25.43 4.99 -5.92
N ASN A 262 26.21 5.16 -6.98
CA ASN A 262 27.64 4.86 -6.96
C ASN A 262 28.35 5.91 -6.11
#